data_AF-A0A0M9F4X3-F1
#
_entry.id   AF-A0A0M9F4X3-F1
#
_cell.length_a   1.000
_cell.length_b   1.000
_cell.length_c   1.000
_cell.angle_alpha   90.00
_cell.angle_beta   90.00
_cell.angle_gamma   90.00
#
_symmetry.space_group_name_H-M   'P 1'
#
loop_
_entity.id
_entity.type
_entity.pdbx_description
1 polymer ?
#
loop_
_entity_poly.entity_id
_entity_poly.type
_entity_poly.pdbx_seq_one_letter_code
_entity_poly.pdbx_strand_id
1 'polypeptide(L)'
;MDLGPRDRAEALLLKAARAHGIPATKDDIRSALSDTAFVEWANLHLATDNLLTGDELALYTALDKSGQVDRLADLHDLGEVQAVNEDDIRAAIEELNRSTETISKQTETLRQQQDALARLVKKRGEAEHQRRDLEEERLNKTKHALKKLVFEVDGEAQSLEYRVADLEQIAKNSRSNVKRTVDTVFQSDDKLLSSLQKLGWELDQQDPEEEKTIEKLRETCMRLIKTTVETLRTRLDRIYLEAILAAERSGDVKSATQDDVKALEEELESLYSEILPVAQMSTEQQYLEPALKSTDAQSGQSLRRSAVAVTYVNECLDHLVDRMTLLTDRVETLKSHNAAASSIIATAKAESSASLSPEKKKSLRAAMPASPIRNPSPIRMRANTDGNRRGANSKSRRRSSGILDEPAIEALLRDLNLSLPDAEEASIQDQVSALNKAFKDRSDKTTDVMRGAQEGFEMSVTSRLDDARLAIQLLRDSLLAESPFGEVKMLDPEFEESVVALARDVEGVKEKLDGVVDKKALAKSVKKDEFVQRWA
;
A
#
# COMPACT_ATOMS: atom_id res chain seq x y z
N MET A 1 -35.95 30.78 -74.63
CA MET A 1 -35.51 30.96 -76.02
C MET A 1 -35.16 32.44 -76.16
N ASP A 2 -33.94 32.80 -75.75
CA ASP A 2 -33.44 34.17 -75.94
C ASP A 2 -33.11 34.35 -77.41
N LEU A 3 -33.99 35.05 -78.12
CA LEU A 3 -33.74 35.46 -79.50
C LEU A 3 -32.56 36.44 -79.48
N GLY A 4 -31.56 36.21 -80.34
CA GLY A 4 -30.38 37.06 -80.40
C GLY A 4 -30.74 38.53 -80.64
N PRO A 5 -29.90 39.49 -80.21
CA PRO A 5 -30.22 40.92 -80.29
C PRO A 5 -30.57 41.38 -81.70
N ARG A 6 -30.02 40.72 -82.73
CA ARG A 6 -30.32 40.96 -84.14
C ARG A 6 -31.71 40.47 -84.57
N ASP A 7 -32.10 39.28 -84.12
CA ASP A 7 -33.40 38.68 -84.43
C ASP A 7 -34.54 39.44 -83.71
N ARG A 8 -34.26 39.94 -82.50
CA ARG A 8 -35.15 40.81 -81.74
C ARG A 8 -35.35 42.15 -82.45
N ALA A 9 -34.28 42.77 -82.94
CA ALA A 9 -34.35 44.01 -83.71
C ALA A 9 -35.12 43.84 -85.04
N GLU A 10 -34.90 42.73 -85.77
CA GLU A 10 -35.66 42.40 -87.00
C GLU A 10 -37.16 42.28 -86.71
N ALA A 11 -37.53 41.61 -85.62
CA ALA A 11 -38.93 41.43 -85.23
C ALA A 11 -39.61 42.75 -84.81
N LEU A 12 -38.89 43.62 -84.09
CA LEU A 12 -39.40 44.94 -83.67
C LEU A 12 -39.57 45.89 -84.86
N LEU A 13 -38.62 45.93 -85.79
CA LEU A 13 -38.71 46.73 -87.02
C LEU A 13 -39.88 46.30 -87.90
N LEU A 14 -40.07 45.00 -88.09
CA LEU A 14 -41.19 44.46 -88.87
C LEU A 14 -42.56 44.68 -88.20
N LYS A 15 -42.60 44.81 -86.87
CA LYS A 15 -43.82 45.11 -86.12
C LYS A 15 -44.15 46.61 -86.20
N ALA A 16 -43.15 47.48 -86.02
CA ALA A 16 -43.30 48.92 -86.13
C ALA A 16 -43.66 49.36 -87.56
N ALA A 17 -43.00 48.82 -88.59
CA ALA A 17 -43.30 49.13 -89.98
C ALA A 17 -44.74 48.75 -90.37
N ARG A 18 -45.27 47.65 -89.83
CA ARG A 18 -46.67 47.23 -90.01
C ARG A 18 -47.67 48.11 -89.26
N ALA A 19 -47.33 48.54 -88.04
CA ALA A 19 -48.20 49.41 -87.24
C ALA A 19 -48.35 50.82 -87.85
N HIS A 20 -47.32 51.31 -88.53
CA HIS A 20 -47.27 52.66 -89.11
C HIS A 20 -47.43 52.71 -90.64
N GLY A 21 -47.76 51.59 -91.30
CA GLY A 21 -48.12 51.55 -92.73
C GLY A 21 -46.96 51.78 -93.71
N ILE A 22 -45.72 51.51 -93.30
CA ILE A 22 -44.53 51.71 -94.14
C ILE A 22 -44.28 50.42 -94.96
N PRO A 23 -44.18 50.48 -96.30
CA PRO A 23 -43.91 49.30 -97.14
C PRO A 23 -42.43 48.95 -97.09
N ALA A 24 -42.00 48.25 -96.04
CA ALA A 24 -40.62 47.78 -95.91
C ALA A 24 -40.51 46.29 -96.28
N THR A 25 -39.70 45.97 -97.28
CA THR A 25 -39.39 44.59 -97.71
C THR A 25 -38.41 43.93 -96.74
N LYS A 26 -38.64 42.65 -96.43
CA LYS A 26 -37.86 41.91 -95.41
C LYS A 26 -36.35 41.86 -95.73
N ASP A 27 -35.98 41.90 -97.00
CA ASP A 27 -34.60 41.85 -97.45
C ASP A 27 -33.84 43.18 -97.27
N ASP A 28 -34.54 44.31 -97.33
CA ASP A 28 -33.96 45.65 -97.09
C ASP A 28 -33.68 45.89 -95.60
N ILE A 29 -34.52 45.33 -94.72
CA ILE A 29 -34.31 45.40 -93.26
C ILE A 29 -33.10 44.54 -92.85
N ARG A 30 -32.89 43.39 -93.52
CA ARG A 30 -31.75 42.51 -93.26
C ARG A 30 -30.42 43.08 -93.73
N SER A 31 -30.42 43.87 -94.80
CA SER A 31 -29.22 44.58 -95.26
C SER A 31 -28.86 45.74 -94.32
N ALA A 32 -29.85 46.48 -93.80
CA ALA A 32 -29.63 47.53 -92.80
C ALA A 32 -29.18 47.00 -91.43
N LEU A 33 -29.67 45.83 -91.01
CA LEU A 33 -29.26 45.13 -89.77
C LEU A 33 -27.86 44.48 -89.86
N SER A 34 -27.06 44.80 -90.89
CA SER A 34 -25.65 44.42 -90.95
C SER A 34 -24.76 45.34 -90.11
N ASP A 35 -25.23 46.55 -89.78
CA ASP A 35 -24.55 47.50 -88.91
C ASP A 35 -24.96 47.26 -87.44
N THR A 36 -23.98 47.00 -86.56
CA THR A 36 -24.23 46.69 -85.14
C THR A 36 -24.78 47.90 -84.38
N ALA A 37 -24.41 49.12 -84.77
CA ALA A 37 -24.94 50.34 -84.18
C ALA A 37 -26.44 50.51 -84.47
N PHE A 38 -26.89 50.08 -85.65
CA PHE A 38 -28.30 50.10 -86.03
C PHE A 38 -29.12 49.04 -85.27
N VAL A 39 -28.53 47.88 -84.96
CA VAL A 39 -29.19 46.82 -84.16
C VAL A 39 -29.41 47.28 -82.71
N GLU A 40 -28.43 47.96 -82.11
CA GLU A 40 -28.56 48.51 -80.76
C GLU A 40 -29.57 49.67 -80.73
N TRP A 41 -29.51 50.57 -81.72
CA TRP A 41 -30.50 51.65 -81.89
C TRP A 41 -31.92 51.10 -82.03
N ALA A 42 -32.12 50.09 -82.88
CA ALA A 42 -33.42 49.47 -83.11
C ALA A 42 -33.99 48.83 -81.83
N ASN A 43 -33.17 48.14 -81.05
CA ASN A 43 -33.63 47.52 -79.80
C ASN A 43 -33.98 48.55 -78.71
N LEU A 44 -33.31 49.71 -78.70
CA LEU A 44 -33.48 50.74 -77.68
C LEU A 44 -34.64 51.70 -78.01
N HIS A 45 -34.83 52.03 -79.29
CA HIS A 45 -35.80 53.04 -79.72
C HIS A 45 -37.09 52.49 -80.34
N LEU A 46 -37.16 51.20 -80.70
CA LEU A 46 -38.38 50.56 -81.23
C LEU A 46 -39.10 49.70 -80.18
N ALA A 47 -38.80 49.89 -78.90
CA ALA A 47 -39.58 49.34 -77.81
C ALA A 47 -40.99 49.96 -77.79
N THR A 48 -41.98 49.22 -77.28
CA THR A 48 -43.40 49.61 -77.24
C THR A 48 -43.66 50.94 -76.54
N ASP A 49 -42.73 51.36 -75.68
CA ASP A 49 -42.87 52.55 -74.84
C ASP A 49 -42.43 53.82 -75.58
N ASN A 50 -41.70 53.67 -76.70
CA ASN A 50 -41.11 54.76 -77.47
C ASN A 50 -41.82 55.01 -78.82
N LEU A 51 -42.82 54.20 -79.16
CA LEU A 51 -43.61 54.31 -80.38
C LEU A 51 -45.05 54.68 -80.02
N LEU A 52 -45.56 55.80 -80.55
CA LEU A 52 -46.97 56.15 -80.39
C LEU A 52 -47.84 55.04 -80.97
N THR A 53 -48.76 54.52 -80.17
CA THR A 53 -49.73 53.54 -80.64
C THR A 53 -50.70 54.19 -81.64
N GLY A 54 -51.32 53.41 -82.52
CA GLY A 54 -52.23 53.94 -83.55
C GLY A 54 -53.40 54.76 -82.97
N ASP A 55 -53.87 54.39 -81.78
CA ASP A 55 -54.93 55.10 -81.06
C ASP A 55 -54.41 56.41 -80.43
N GLU A 56 -53.17 56.43 -79.93
CA GLU A 56 -52.50 57.65 -79.44
C GLU A 56 -52.20 58.63 -80.57
N LEU A 57 -51.82 58.14 -81.75
CA LEU A 57 -51.63 58.99 -82.93
C LEU A 57 -52.96 59.54 -83.45
N ALA A 58 -54.04 58.76 -83.38
CA ALA A 58 -55.39 59.25 -83.67
C ALA A 58 -55.85 60.31 -82.65
N LEU A 59 -55.54 60.12 -81.36
CA LEU A 59 -55.78 61.10 -80.31
C LEU A 59 -54.95 62.37 -80.52
N TYR A 60 -53.65 62.26 -80.79
CA TYR A 60 -52.78 63.41 -81.07
C TYR A 60 -53.25 64.19 -82.30
N THR A 61 -53.61 63.51 -83.40
CA THR A 61 -54.11 64.19 -84.61
C THR A 61 -55.51 64.78 -84.41
N ALA A 62 -56.35 64.20 -83.55
CA ALA A 62 -57.63 64.81 -83.16
C ALA A 62 -57.42 66.03 -82.25
N LEU A 63 -56.44 65.96 -81.34
CA LEU A 63 -56.09 67.02 -80.40
C LEU A 63 -55.46 68.22 -81.12
N ASP A 64 -54.60 67.95 -82.11
CA ASP A 64 -53.97 68.93 -83.01
C ASP A 64 -55.02 69.64 -83.88
N LYS A 65 -55.93 68.88 -84.52
CA LYS A 65 -57.08 69.45 -85.26
C LYS A 65 -58.04 70.25 -84.38
N SER A 66 -58.10 69.98 -83.08
CA SER A 66 -58.94 70.70 -82.12
C SER A 66 -58.25 71.91 -81.48
N GLY A 67 -56.97 72.16 -81.77
CA GLY A 67 -56.16 73.24 -81.19
C GLY A 67 -55.96 73.11 -79.67
N GLN A 68 -56.18 71.92 -79.09
CA GLN A 68 -55.97 71.66 -77.65
C GLN A 68 -54.51 71.34 -77.33
N VAL A 69 -53.71 70.92 -78.33
CA VAL A 69 -52.26 70.72 -78.16
C VAL A 69 -51.55 72.03 -77.84
N ASP A 70 -51.87 73.11 -78.58
CA ASP A 70 -51.32 74.44 -78.31
C ASP A 70 -51.73 74.96 -76.92
N ARG A 71 -52.97 74.67 -76.48
CA ARG A 71 -53.43 75.03 -75.13
C ARG A 71 -52.74 74.22 -74.03
N LEU A 72 -52.39 72.96 -74.27
CA LEU A 72 -51.66 72.13 -73.30
C LEU A 72 -50.17 72.49 -73.25
N ALA A 73 -49.58 72.91 -74.37
CA ALA A 73 -48.25 73.49 -74.42
C ALA A 73 -48.19 74.84 -73.66
N ASP A 74 -49.24 75.66 -73.76
CA ASP A 74 -49.36 76.91 -72.99
C ASP A 74 -49.68 76.67 -71.49
N LEU A 75 -50.32 75.54 -71.14
CA LEU A 75 -50.63 75.17 -69.74
C LEU A 75 -49.44 74.54 -69.00
N HIS A 76 -48.51 73.92 -69.73
CA HIS A 76 -47.21 73.54 -69.20
C HIS A 76 -46.20 74.60 -69.59
N ASP A 77 -46.21 75.70 -68.85
CA ASP A 77 -45.19 76.73 -68.94
C ASP A 77 -43.83 76.09 -68.61
N LEU A 78 -43.07 75.76 -69.66
CA LEU A 78 -41.70 75.26 -69.54
C LEU A 78 -40.77 76.31 -68.90
N GLY A 79 -41.27 77.53 -68.61
CA GLY A 79 -40.65 78.51 -67.73
C GLY A 79 -40.74 78.19 -66.23
N GLU A 80 -41.63 77.31 -65.78
CA GLU A 80 -41.68 76.81 -64.38
C GLU A 80 -40.67 75.69 -64.10
N VAL A 81 -40.05 75.12 -65.14
CA VAL A 81 -38.78 74.41 -64.96
C VAL A 81 -37.73 75.48 -64.77
N GLN A 82 -37.47 75.83 -63.51
CA GLN A 82 -36.38 76.72 -63.13
C GLN A 82 -35.14 76.28 -63.91
N ALA A 83 -34.70 77.13 -64.85
CA ALA A 83 -33.53 76.86 -65.66
C ALA A 83 -32.42 76.48 -64.71
N VAL A 84 -31.93 75.23 -64.82
CA VAL A 84 -30.88 74.73 -63.96
C VAL A 84 -29.72 75.70 -64.11
N ASN A 85 -29.46 76.50 -63.09
CA ASN A 85 -28.41 77.51 -63.20
C ASN A 85 -27.10 76.76 -63.40
N GLU A 86 -26.21 77.31 -64.22
CA GLU A 86 -24.91 76.70 -64.44
C GLU A 86 -24.14 76.50 -63.11
N ASP A 87 -24.43 77.34 -62.11
CA ASP A 87 -23.92 77.22 -60.75
C ASP A 87 -24.54 76.05 -59.96
N ASP A 88 -25.80 75.67 -60.20
CA ASP A 88 -26.45 74.50 -59.58
C ASP A 88 -25.90 73.19 -60.16
N ILE A 89 -25.62 73.15 -61.48
CA ILE A 89 -24.90 72.03 -62.11
C ILE A 89 -23.49 71.93 -61.55
N ARG A 90 -22.79 73.06 -61.40
CA ARG A 90 -21.44 73.09 -60.82
C ARG A 90 -21.44 72.63 -59.37
N ALA A 91 -22.43 73.05 -58.57
CA ALA A 91 -22.61 72.61 -57.19
C ALA A 91 -22.90 71.09 -57.10
N ALA A 92 -23.78 70.56 -57.95
CA ALA A 92 -24.08 69.14 -58.01
C ALA A 92 -22.88 68.30 -58.46
N ILE A 93 -22.07 68.80 -59.41
CA ILE A 93 -20.82 68.15 -59.82
C ILE A 93 -19.80 68.16 -58.68
N GLU A 94 -19.66 69.27 -57.96
CA GLU A 94 -18.79 69.35 -56.79
C GLU A 94 -19.26 68.42 -55.66
N GLU A 95 -20.56 68.34 -55.38
CA GLU A 95 -21.13 67.43 -54.39
C GLU A 95 -20.95 65.96 -54.80
N LEU A 96 -21.15 65.64 -56.09
CA LEU A 96 -20.88 64.31 -56.64
C LEU A 96 -19.39 63.95 -56.54
N ASN A 97 -18.49 64.88 -56.83
CA ASN A 97 -17.05 64.67 -56.69
C ASN A 97 -16.67 64.47 -55.22
N ARG A 98 -17.21 65.28 -54.29
CA ARG A 98 -17.04 65.08 -52.85
C ARG A 98 -17.55 63.71 -52.41
N SER A 99 -18.73 63.30 -52.88
CA SER A 99 -19.32 61.98 -52.62
C SER A 99 -18.43 60.86 -53.16
N THR A 100 -17.97 60.98 -54.41
CA THR A 100 -17.09 60.00 -55.06
C THR A 100 -15.76 59.87 -54.33
N GLU A 101 -15.17 60.97 -53.87
CA GLU A 101 -13.98 60.96 -53.02
C GLU A 101 -14.22 60.33 -51.65
N THR A 102 -15.40 60.54 -51.04
CA THR A 102 -15.72 59.88 -49.77
C THR A 102 -15.93 58.38 -49.95
N ILE A 103 -16.57 57.95 -51.04
CA ILE A 103 -16.76 56.54 -51.39
C ILE A 103 -15.42 55.88 -51.74
N SER A 104 -14.53 56.57 -52.46
CA SER A 104 -13.19 56.04 -52.77
C SER A 104 -12.36 55.86 -51.50
N LYS A 105 -12.39 56.84 -50.58
CA LYS A 105 -11.77 56.70 -49.25
C LYS A 105 -12.38 55.54 -48.46
N GLN A 106 -13.71 55.41 -48.44
CA GLN A 106 -14.39 54.31 -47.76
C GLN A 106 -14.02 52.94 -48.35
N THR A 107 -14.03 52.79 -49.67
CA THR A 107 -13.64 51.53 -50.32
C THR A 107 -12.16 51.19 -50.10
N GLU A 108 -11.28 52.20 -50.07
CA GLU A 108 -9.88 52.01 -49.70
C GLU A 108 -9.74 51.54 -48.24
N THR A 109 -10.46 52.15 -47.29
CA THR A 109 -10.44 51.70 -45.89
C THR A 109 -11.01 50.28 -45.72
N LEU A 110 -12.08 49.93 -46.44
CA LEU A 110 -12.64 48.57 -46.43
C LEU A 110 -11.66 47.56 -47.03
N ARG A 111 -10.93 47.93 -48.08
CA ARG A 111 -9.87 47.08 -48.65
C ARG A 111 -8.73 46.86 -47.66
N GLN A 112 -8.30 47.91 -46.96
CA GLN A 112 -7.30 47.79 -45.89
C GLN A 112 -7.81 46.92 -44.73
N GLN A 113 -9.09 47.02 -44.35
CA GLN A 113 -9.72 46.16 -43.35
C GLN A 113 -9.80 44.70 -43.82
N GLN A 114 -10.17 44.46 -45.07
CA GLN A 114 -10.20 43.12 -45.67
C GLN A 114 -8.81 42.49 -45.67
N ASP A 115 -7.78 43.23 -46.07
CA ASP A 115 -6.39 42.76 -46.05
C ASP A 115 -5.91 42.47 -44.61
N ALA A 116 -6.28 43.31 -43.65
CA ALA A 116 -5.98 43.09 -42.24
C ALA A 116 -6.67 41.81 -41.69
N LEU A 117 -7.95 41.60 -42.02
CA LEU A 117 -8.69 40.40 -41.65
C LEU A 117 -8.10 39.15 -42.31
N ALA A 118 -7.75 39.21 -43.60
CA ALA A 118 -7.09 38.10 -44.30
C ALA A 118 -5.77 37.71 -43.64
N ARG A 119 -4.96 38.70 -43.22
CA ARG A 119 -3.73 38.47 -42.44
C ARG A 119 -3.99 37.83 -41.08
N LEU A 120 -5.04 38.25 -40.38
CA LEU A 120 -5.42 37.65 -39.08
C LEU A 120 -5.89 36.20 -39.24
N VAL A 121 -6.71 35.91 -40.25
CA VAL A 121 -7.16 34.54 -40.55
C VAL A 121 -5.96 33.64 -40.87
N LYS A 122 -5.02 34.13 -41.68
CA LYS A 122 -3.78 33.39 -42.00
C LYS A 122 -2.95 33.12 -40.74
N LYS A 123 -2.69 34.15 -39.91
CA LYS A 123 -1.97 34.00 -38.64
C LYS A 123 -2.67 33.03 -37.68
N ARG A 124 -4.00 33.04 -37.63
CA ARG A 124 -4.78 32.09 -36.84
C ARG A 124 -4.61 30.66 -37.36
N GLY A 125 -4.67 30.43 -38.66
CA GLY A 125 -4.42 29.11 -39.26
C GLY A 125 -3.01 28.59 -38.97
N GLU A 126 -1.99 29.46 -39.06
CA GLU A 126 -0.61 29.14 -38.69
C GLU A 126 -0.49 28.79 -37.19
N ALA A 127 -1.12 29.58 -36.31
CA ALA A 127 -1.12 29.31 -34.87
C ALA A 127 -1.87 28.00 -34.50
N GLU A 128 -2.98 27.70 -35.16
CA GLU A 128 -3.72 26.45 -34.97
C GLU A 128 -2.92 25.24 -35.48
N HIS A 129 -2.17 25.38 -36.57
CA HIS A 129 -1.24 24.33 -37.04
C HIS A 129 -0.11 24.10 -36.04
N GLN A 130 0.57 25.16 -35.58
CA GLN A 130 1.62 25.05 -34.57
C GLN A 130 1.11 24.42 -33.27
N ARG A 131 -0.13 24.76 -32.86
CA ARG A 131 -0.74 24.15 -31.68
C ARG A 131 -0.97 22.65 -31.86
N ARG A 132 -1.47 22.22 -33.02
CA ARG A 132 -1.65 20.80 -33.36
C ARG A 132 -0.33 20.04 -33.37
N ASP A 133 0.71 20.60 -33.97
CA ASP A 133 2.03 19.97 -34.04
C ASP A 133 2.63 19.79 -32.63
N LEU A 134 2.50 20.80 -31.76
CA LEU A 134 2.93 20.70 -30.36
C LEU A 134 2.10 19.68 -29.55
N GLU A 135 0.80 19.57 -29.82
CA GLU A 135 -0.07 18.56 -29.20
C GLU A 135 0.32 17.15 -29.65
N GLU A 136 0.58 16.93 -30.94
CA GLU A 136 1.06 15.66 -31.49
C GLU A 136 2.42 15.26 -30.92
N GLU A 137 3.37 16.19 -30.85
CA GLU A 137 4.65 15.96 -30.19
C GLU A 137 4.50 15.56 -28.72
N ARG A 138 3.62 16.25 -27.98
CA ARG A 138 3.33 15.91 -26.57
C ARG A 138 2.72 14.53 -26.45
N LEU A 139 1.74 14.20 -27.29
CA LEU A 139 1.11 12.88 -27.32
C LEU A 139 2.12 11.78 -27.69
N ASN A 140 3.03 12.05 -28.62
CA ASN A 140 4.08 11.11 -28.95
C ASN A 140 5.05 10.95 -27.77
N LYS A 141 5.50 12.03 -27.13
CA LYS A 141 6.36 11.97 -25.94
C LYS A 141 5.71 11.16 -24.81
N THR A 142 4.42 11.38 -24.52
CA THR A 142 3.70 10.60 -23.50
C THR A 142 3.55 9.13 -23.90
N LYS A 143 3.23 8.83 -25.16
CA LYS A 143 3.19 7.43 -25.66
C LYS A 143 4.52 6.72 -25.51
N HIS A 144 5.64 7.38 -25.81
CA HIS A 144 6.98 6.79 -25.64
C HIS A 144 7.31 6.58 -24.16
N ALA A 145 6.99 7.55 -23.30
CA ALA A 145 7.16 7.40 -21.85
C ALA A 145 6.32 6.24 -21.29
N LEU A 146 5.06 6.10 -21.72
CA LEU A 146 4.19 4.99 -21.34
C LEU A 146 4.74 3.64 -21.80
N LYS A 147 5.20 3.54 -23.05
CA LYS A 147 5.84 2.30 -23.55
C LYS A 147 7.10 1.93 -22.76
N LYS A 148 7.93 2.92 -22.43
CA LYS A 148 9.12 2.72 -21.61
C LYS A 148 8.75 2.22 -20.22
N LEU A 149 7.76 2.84 -19.58
CA LEU A 149 7.28 2.44 -18.26
C LEU A 149 6.70 1.03 -18.27
N VAL A 150 5.90 0.67 -19.29
CA VAL A 150 5.37 -0.70 -19.44
C VAL A 150 6.50 -1.71 -19.58
N PHE A 151 7.52 -1.42 -20.39
CA PHE A 151 8.69 -2.30 -20.53
C PHE A 151 9.47 -2.46 -19.23
N GLU A 152 9.68 -1.37 -18.48
CA GLU A 152 10.33 -1.41 -17.15
C GLU A 152 9.51 -2.23 -16.15
N VAL A 153 8.19 -2.04 -16.10
CA VAL A 153 7.27 -2.80 -15.24
C VAL A 153 7.24 -4.28 -15.61
N ASP A 154 7.18 -4.62 -16.89
CA ASP A 154 7.23 -6.01 -17.35
C ASP A 154 8.55 -6.69 -16.97
N GLY A 155 9.67 -5.96 -17.08
CA GLY A 155 10.99 -6.43 -16.65
C GLY A 155 11.06 -6.68 -15.14
N GLU A 156 10.53 -5.76 -14.33
CA GLU A 156 10.44 -5.94 -12.87
C GLU A 156 9.49 -7.07 -12.49
N ALA A 157 8.36 -7.24 -13.18
CA ALA A 157 7.40 -8.32 -12.95
C ALA A 157 8.01 -9.70 -13.25
N GLN A 158 8.75 -9.84 -14.35
CA GLN A 158 9.49 -11.07 -14.65
C GLN A 158 10.57 -11.34 -13.61
N SER A 159 11.32 -10.32 -13.18
CA SER A 159 12.31 -10.47 -12.11
C SER A 159 11.68 -10.91 -10.79
N LEU A 160 10.52 -10.33 -10.44
CA LEU A 160 9.72 -10.74 -9.27
C LEU A 160 9.30 -12.20 -9.38
N GLU A 161 8.82 -12.65 -10.55
CA GLU A 161 8.40 -14.03 -10.80
C GLU A 161 9.56 -15.01 -10.60
N TYR A 162 10.75 -14.71 -11.13
CA TYR A 162 11.95 -15.53 -10.90
C TYR A 162 12.30 -15.60 -9.42
N ARG A 163 12.28 -14.47 -8.70
CA ARG A 163 12.57 -14.46 -7.25
C ARG A 163 11.52 -15.22 -6.45
N VAL A 164 10.25 -15.17 -6.84
CA VAL A 164 9.18 -15.96 -6.23
C VAL A 164 9.41 -17.45 -6.45
N ALA A 165 9.79 -17.87 -7.65
CA ALA A 165 10.11 -19.27 -7.96
C ALA A 165 11.32 -19.77 -7.14
N ASP A 166 12.37 -18.96 -7.02
CA ASP A 166 13.55 -19.26 -6.20
C ASP A 166 13.18 -19.40 -4.72
N LEU A 167 12.39 -18.48 -4.17
CA LEU A 167 11.93 -18.54 -2.78
C LEU A 167 11.05 -19.77 -2.53
N GLU A 168 10.18 -20.14 -3.47
CA GLU A 168 9.39 -21.37 -3.39
C GLU A 168 10.27 -22.63 -3.38
N GLN A 169 11.31 -22.65 -4.21
CA GLN A 169 12.25 -23.78 -4.26
C GLN A 169 13.07 -23.88 -2.96
N ILE A 170 13.55 -22.75 -2.44
CA ILE A 170 14.25 -22.69 -1.14
C ILE A 170 13.33 -23.19 -0.01
N ALA A 171 12.07 -22.75 0.02
CA ALA A 171 11.08 -23.20 1.01
C ALA A 171 10.77 -24.71 0.92
N LYS A 172 10.69 -25.27 -0.30
CA LYS A 172 10.51 -26.71 -0.50
C LYS A 172 11.73 -27.50 -0.03
N ASN A 173 12.93 -27.05 -0.38
CA ASN A 173 14.20 -27.69 -0.01
C ASN A 173 14.47 -27.60 1.50
N SER A 174 14.19 -26.46 2.14
CA SER A 174 14.34 -26.33 3.59
C SER A 174 13.41 -27.30 4.31
N ARG A 175 12.16 -27.46 3.85
CA ARG A 175 11.19 -28.40 4.42
C ARG A 175 11.63 -29.86 4.29
N SER A 176 12.17 -30.28 3.15
CA SER A 176 12.67 -31.65 2.98
C SER A 176 13.93 -31.91 3.81
N ASN A 177 14.83 -30.94 3.89
CA ASN A 177 16.02 -31.01 4.74
C ASN A 177 15.64 -31.14 6.23
N VAL A 178 14.69 -30.35 6.71
CA VAL A 178 14.21 -30.44 8.11
C VAL A 178 13.64 -31.82 8.42
N LYS A 179 12.77 -32.34 7.53
CA LYS A 179 12.22 -33.70 7.70
C LYS A 179 13.33 -34.73 7.83
N ARG A 180 14.30 -34.70 6.90
CA ARG A 180 15.44 -35.61 6.94
C ARG A 180 16.25 -35.47 8.24
N THR A 181 16.50 -34.25 8.71
CA THR A 181 17.22 -34.05 9.97
C THR A 181 16.45 -34.58 11.17
N VAL A 182 15.14 -34.34 11.23
CA VAL A 182 14.27 -34.85 12.30
C VAL A 182 14.24 -36.39 12.29
N ASP A 183 14.08 -37.00 11.12
CA ASP A 183 14.09 -38.45 10.96
C ASP A 183 15.44 -39.06 11.42
N THR A 184 16.56 -38.42 11.08
CA THR A 184 17.89 -38.90 11.53
C THR A 184 18.08 -38.77 13.03
N VAL A 185 17.55 -37.72 13.64
CA VAL A 185 17.59 -37.53 15.10
C VAL A 185 16.76 -38.61 15.76
N PHE A 186 15.49 -38.79 15.38
CA PHE A 186 14.62 -39.82 15.97
C PHE A 186 15.20 -41.23 15.83
N GLN A 187 15.80 -41.56 14.70
CA GLN A 187 16.52 -42.85 14.55
C GLN A 187 17.69 -43.01 15.51
N SER A 188 18.36 -41.93 15.91
CA SER A 188 19.42 -41.98 16.92
C SER A 188 18.87 -42.02 18.35
N ASP A 189 17.74 -41.36 18.61
CA ASP A 189 17.01 -41.47 19.89
C ASP A 189 16.49 -42.89 20.11
N ASP A 190 15.88 -43.49 19.10
CA ASP A 190 15.37 -44.87 19.17
C ASP A 190 16.50 -45.87 19.47
N LYS A 191 17.69 -45.65 18.90
CA LYS A 191 18.88 -46.45 19.22
C LYS A 191 19.29 -46.28 20.68
N LEU A 192 19.31 -45.06 21.21
CA LEU A 192 19.62 -44.79 22.62
C LEU A 192 18.58 -45.41 23.55
N LEU A 193 17.29 -45.25 23.24
CA LEU A 193 16.18 -45.85 24.00
C LEU A 193 16.28 -47.39 23.99
N SER A 194 16.64 -47.99 22.85
CA SER A 194 16.87 -49.44 22.77
C SER A 194 18.06 -49.90 23.62
N SER A 195 19.12 -49.10 23.76
CA SER A 195 20.25 -49.44 24.64
C SER A 195 19.91 -49.22 26.11
N LEU A 196 19.12 -48.20 26.44
CA LEU A 196 18.59 -48.00 27.79
C LEU A 196 17.64 -49.14 28.19
N GLN A 197 16.81 -49.62 27.27
CA GLN A 197 15.96 -50.77 27.52
C GLN A 197 16.80 -52.01 27.85
N LYS A 198 17.86 -52.30 27.09
CA LYS A 198 18.79 -53.40 27.38
C LYS A 198 19.44 -53.27 28.75
N LEU A 199 19.89 -52.06 29.10
CA LEU A 199 20.44 -51.78 30.43
C LEU A 199 19.40 -52.02 31.54
N GLY A 200 18.14 -51.66 31.29
CA GLY A 200 17.03 -51.95 32.20
C GLY A 200 16.82 -53.45 32.42
N TRP A 201 16.88 -54.26 31.36
CA TRP A 201 16.84 -55.72 31.48
C TRP A 201 18.02 -56.30 32.26
N GLU A 202 19.21 -55.71 32.12
CA GLU A 202 20.40 -56.10 32.88
C GLU A 202 20.28 -55.74 34.38
N LEU A 203 19.54 -54.68 34.70
CA LEU A 203 19.32 -54.22 36.08
C LEU A 203 18.21 -54.99 36.81
N ASP A 204 17.18 -55.44 36.09
CA ASP A 204 16.02 -56.15 36.63
C ASP A 204 16.32 -57.61 36.99
N GLN A 205 17.40 -58.17 36.46
CA GLN A 205 17.89 -59.48 36.88
C GLN A 205 18.50 -59.37 38.29
N GLN A 206 17.68 -59.57 39.33
CA GLN A 206 18.20 -60.00 40.63
C GLN A 206 19.04 -61.25 40.41
N ASP A 207 20.26 -61.27 40.95
CA ASP A 207 21.21 -62.35 40.71
C ASP A 207 20.61 -63.67 41.24
N PRO A 208 20.15 -64.59 40.36
CA PRO A 208 19.47 -65.80 40.80
C PRO A 208 20.41 -66.72 41.59
N GLU A 209 21.71 -66.46 41.56
CA GLU A 209 22.72 -67.09 42.39
C GLU A 209 22.66 -66.60 43.85
N GLU A 210 22.36 -65.32 44.11
CA GLU A 210 22.25 -64.78 45.48
C GLU A 210 21.06 -65.40 46.23
N GLU A 211 19.91 -65.55 45.58
CA GLU A 211 18.72 -66.17 46.20
C GLU A 211 18.96 -67.67 46.50
N LYS A 212 19.55 -68.39 45.54
CA LYS A 212 19.92 -69.81 45.72
C LYS A 212 20.99 -70.01 46.78
N THR A 213 21.94 -69.09 46.93
CA THR A 213 22.99 -69.18 47.95
C THR A 213 22.44 -68.92 49.34
N ILE A 214 21.50 -67.98 49.50
CA ILE A 214 20.78 -67.75 50.77
C ILE A 214 19.95 -68.98 51.16
N GLU A 215 19.27 -69.61 50.21
CA GLU A 215 18.46 -70.81 50.50
C GLU A 215 19.34 -72.02 50.90
N LYS A 216 20.45 -72.24 50.19
CA LYS A 216 21.46 -73.25 50.57
C LYS A 216 22.10 -72.96 51.93
N LEU A 217 22.36 -71.70 52.26
CA LEU A 217 22.88 -71.29 53.56
C LEU A 217 21.89 -71.63 54.69
N ARG A 218 20.60 -71.35 54.50
CA ARG A 218 19.54 -71.71 55.46
C ARG A 218 19.44 -73.22 55.64
N GLU A 219 19.48 -73.97 54.55
CA GLU A 219 19.44 -75.45 54.58
C GLU A 219 20.65 -76.04 55.32
N THR A 220 21.86 -75.52 55.06
CA THR A 220 23.08 -75.98 55.73
C THR A 220 23.11 -75.61 57.22
N CYS A 221 22.63 -74.41 57.60
CA CYS A 221 22.48 -74.03 59.00
C CYS A 221 21.47 -74.93 59.73
N MET A 222 20.34 -75.25 59.10
CA MET A 222 19.36 -76.18 59.66
C MET A 222 19.95 -77.58 59.85
N ARG A 223 20.75 -78.06 58.89
CA ARG A 223 21.48 -79.33 59.02
C ARG A 223 22.49 -79.30 60.17
N LEU A 224 23.21 -78.20 60.34
CA LEU A 224 24.16 -77.99 61.44
C LEU A 224 23.46 -77.96 62.80
N ILE A 225 22.31 -77.30 62.93
CA ILE A 225 21.48 -77.33 64.14
C ILE A 225 21.10 -78.76 64.48
N LYS A 226 20.58 -79.50 63.49
CA LYS A 226 20.17 -80.89 63.69
C LYS A 226 21.33 -81.77 64.17
N THR A 227 22.48 -81.70 63.51
CA THR A 227 23.64 -82.52 63.88
C THR A 227 24.19 -82.12 65.25
N THR A 228 24.29 -80.82 65.56
CA THR A 228 24.78 -80.36 66.88
C THR A 228 23.87 -80.79 68.02
N VAL A 229 22.55 -80.69 67.85
CA VAL A 229 21.57 -81.18 68.83
C VAL A 229 21.71 -82.69 69.04
N GLU A 230 21.78 -83.48 67.97
CA GLU A 230 21.97 -84.93 68.03
C GLU A 230 23.31 -85.30 68.71
N THR A 231 24.38 -84.56 68.42
CA THR A 231 25.72 -84.80 69.00
C THR A 231 25.75 -84.42 70.49
N LEU A 232 25.11 -83.33 70.89
CA LEU A 232 25.00 -82.92 72.29
C LEU A 232 24.17 -83.92 73.09
N ARG A 233 23.04 -84.40 72.53
CA ARG A 233 22.21 -85.43 73.17
C ARG A 233 22.97 -86.73 73.39
N THR A 234 23.59 -87.26 72.34
CA THR A 234 24.40 -88.48 72.44
C THR A 234 25.60 -88.34 73.37
N ARG A 235 26.21 -87.14 73.46
CA ARG A 235 27.29 -86.86 74.41
C ARG A 235 26.77 -86.81 75.85
N LEU A 236 25.59 -86.26 76.08
CA LEU A 236 24.94 -86.22 77.39
C LEU A 236 24.59 -87.64 77.87
N ASP A 237 23.96 -88.43 77.00
CA ASP A 237 23.67 -89.86 77.25
C ASP A 237 24.95 -90.64 77.56
N ARG A 238 26.03 -90.40 76.82
CA ARG A 238 27.34 -91.04 77.07
C ARG A 238 27.89 -90.65 78.45
N ILE A 239 27.87 -89.37 78.81
CA ILE A 239 28.38 -88.89 80.11
C ILE A 239 27.53 -89.44 81.26
N TYR A 240 26.21 -89.49 81.10
CA TYR A 240 25.30 -90.07 82.08
C TYR A 240 25.62 -91.56 82.32
N LEU A 241 25.75 -92.35 81.25
CA LEU A 241 26.13 -93.76 81.34
C LEU A 241 27.56 -93.96 81.89
N GLU A 242 28.52 -93.12 81.51
CA GLU A 242 29.89 -93.15 82.04
C GLU A 242 29.93 -92.80 83.53
N ALA A 243 29.10 -91.86 84.00
CA ALA A 243 28.98 -91.49 85.40
C ALA A 243 28.39 -92.63 86.23
N ILE A 244 27.36 -93.31 85.73
CA ILE A 244 26.79 -94.52 86.36
C ILE A 244 27.86 -95.61 86.46
N LEU A 245 28.56 -95.91 85.36
CA LEU A 245 29.62 -96.93 85.36
C LEU A 245 30.81 -96.56 86.25
N ALA A 246 31.16 -95.28 86.36
CA ALA A 246 32.21 -94.80 87.24
C ALA A 246 31.81 -94.90 88.71
N ALA A 247 30.55 -94.58 89.04
CA ALA A 247 29.99 -94.74 90.38
C ALA A 247 30.03 -96.22 90.81
N GLU A 248 29.60 -97.14 89.93
CA GLU A 248 29.65 -98.59 90.17
C GLU A 248 31.09 -99.11 90.40
N ARG A 249 32.08 -98.61 89.65
CA ARG A 249 33.48 -99.04 89.78
C ARG A 249 34.21 -98.46 90.98
N SER A 250 33.80 -97.29 91.48
CA SER A 250 34.49 -96.58 92.56
C SER A 250 34.20 -97.14 93.96
N GLY A 251 33.13 -97.91 94.14
CA GLY A 251 32.77 -98.53 95.42
C GLY A 251 32.41 -97.55 96.54
N ASP A 252 32.39 -96.23 96.29
CA ASP A 252 32.01 -95.20 97.26
C ASP A 252 30.49 -94.97 97.22
N VAL A 253 29.73 -96.00 97.61
CA VAL A 253 28.27 -95.94 97.66
C VAL A 253 27.84 -95.47 99.06
N LYS A 254 27.81 -94.15 99.27
CA LYS A 254 26.64 -93.60 99.96
C LYS A 254 25.51 -93.74 98.94
N SER A 255 24.49 -94.54 99.26
CA SER A 255 23.33 -94.72 98.38
C SER A 255 22.79 -93.33 98.00
N ALA A 256 23.02 -92.90 96.76
CA ALA A 256 22.36 -91.74 96.21
C ALA A 256 20.86 -91.94 96.49
N THR A 257 20.24 -90.98 97.17
CA THR A 257 18.85 -91.10 97.55
C THR A 257 18.03 -91.14 96.27
N GLN A 258 16.93 -91.91 96.25
CA GLN A 258 16.07 -92.01 95.05
C GLN A 258 15.59 -90.63 94.55
N ASP A 259 15.55 -89.65 95.45
CA ASP A 259 15.22 -88.25 95.15
C ASP A 259 16.34 -87.52 94.39
N ASP A 260 17.62 -87.86 94.61
CA ASP A 260 18.75 -87.26 93.88
C ASP A 260 18.81 -87.74 92.43
N VAL A 261 18.46 -89.02 92.18
CA VAL A 261 18.38 -89.59 90.83
C VAL A 261 17.24 -88.95 90.05
N LYS A 262 16.07 -88.76 90.68
CA LYS A 262 14.93 -88.06 90.05
C LYS A 262 15.23 -86.59 89.76
N ALA A 263 15.90 -85.90 90.69
CA ALA A 263 16.33 -84.52 90.47
C ALA A 263 17.29 -84.42 89.26
N LEU A 264 18.24 -85.37 89.15
CA LEU A 264 19.13 -85.46 87.99
C LEU A 264 18.38 -85.78 86.69
N GLU A 265 17.39 -86.67 86.72
CA GLU A 265 16.54 -86.98 85.55
C GLU A 265 15.74 -85.75 85.10
N GLU A 266 15.13 -85.01 86.03
CA GLU A 266 14.40 -83.76 85.75
C GLU A 266 15.32 -82.66 85.20
N GLU A 267 16.53 -82.51 85.75
CA GLU A 267 17.55 -81.58 85.24
C GLU A 267 18.00 -81.96 83.81
N LEU A 268 18.12 -83.26 83.52
CA LEU A 268 18.55 -83.79 82.23
C LEU A 268 17.44 -83.63 81.17
N GLU A 269 16.17 -83.82 81.54
CA GLU A 269 15.01 -83.50 80.71
C GLU A 269 14.89 -81.99 80.43
N SER A 270 15.12 -81.14 81.44
CA SER A 270 15.19 -79.69 81.27
C SER A 270 16.28 -79.31 80.28
N LEU A 271 17.48 -79.88 80.42
CA LEU A 271 18.59 -79.65 79.52
C LEU A 271 18.28 -80.11 78.09
N TYR A 272 17.56 -81.22 77.90
CA TYR A 272 17.12 -81.67 76.58
C TYR A 272 16.16 -80.72 75.87
N SER A 273 15.33 -80.01 76.64
CA SER A 273 14.43 -78.98 76.11
C SER A 273 15.18 -77.71 75.70
N GLU A 274 16.27 -77.38 76.38
CA GLU A 274 17.08 -76.18 76.14
C GLU A 274 18.12 -76.33 75.03
N ILE A 275 18.61 -77.55 74.77
CA ILE A 275 19.66 -77.80 73.75
C ILE A 275 19.25 -77.31 72.35
N LEU A 276 17.99 -77.50 71.94
CA LEU A 276 17.53 -77.10 70.60
C LEU A 276 17.47 -75.57 70.44
N PRO A 277 16.76 -74.80 71.31
CA PRO A 277 16.76 -73.34 71.26
C PRO A 277 18.17 -72.72 71.33
N VAL A 278 19.06 -73.26 72.17
CA VAL A 278 20.42 -72.76 72.31
C VAL A 278 21.26 -73.05 71.06
N ALA A 279 21.13 -74.24 70.46
CA ALA A 279 21.80 -74.57 69.21
C ALA A 279 21.30 -73.73 68.03
N GLN A 280 19.98 -73.47 67.97
CA GLN A 280 19.39 -72.55 66.99
C GLN A 280 19.98 -71.14 67.15
N MET A 281 19.89 -70.55 68.34
CA MET A 281 20.41 -69.20 68.58
C MET A 281 21.91 -69.10 68.32
N SER A 282 22.70 -70.10 68.74
CA SER A 282 24.15 -70.12 68.51
C SER A 282 24.51 -70.21 67.03
N THR A 283 23.83 -71.04 66.25
CA THR A 283 24.13 -71.20 64.82
C THR A 283 23.62 -70.02 64.01
N GLU A 284 22.47 -69.47 64.37
CA GLU A 284 21.95 -68.24 63.77
C GLU A 284 22.90 -67.08 64.01
N GLN A 285 23.40 -66.90 65.24
CA GLN A 285 24.27 -65.79 65.58
C GLN A 285 25.71 -65.94 65.05
N GLN A 286 26.26 -67.17 64.99
CA GLN A 286 27.62 -67.40 64.51
C GLN A 286 27.72 -67.49 62.99
N TYR A 287 26.71 -68.03 62.30
CA TYR A 287 26.81 -68.37 60.88
C TYR A 287 25.75 -67.71 60.01
N LEU A 288 24.47 -67.74 60.41
CA LEU A 288 23.38 -67.23 59.57
C LEU A 288 23.39 -65.69 59.48
N GLU A 289 23.39 -65.00 60.62
CA GLU A 289 23.37 -63.53 60.67
C GLU A 289 24.59 -62.89 59.99
N PRO A 290 25.85 -63.33 60.24
CA PRO A 290 27.01 -62.74 59.59
C PRO A 290 27.01 -62.99 58.07
N ALA A 291 26.55 -64.16 57.63
CA ALA A 291 26.42 -64.47 56.21
C ALA A 291 25.34 -63.62 55.55
N LEU A 292 24.17 -63.45 56.18
CA LEU A 292 23.11 -62.55 55.71
C LEU A 292 23.59 -61.09 55.64
N LYS A 293 24.32 -60.60 56.65
CA LYS A 293 24.93 -59.26 56.62
C LYS A 293 25.96 -59.12 55.49
N SER A 294 26.68 -60.19 55.15
CA SER A 294 27.63 -60.19 54.03
C SER A 294 26.94 -60.21 52.67
N THR A 295 25.83 -60.94 52.52
CA THR A 295 24.99 -60.91 51.32
C THR A 295 24.29 -59.56 51.17
N ASP A 296 23.83 -58.95 52.28
CA ASP A 296 23.26 -57.61 52.27
C ASP A 296 24.31 -56.54 51.91
N ALA A 297 25.57 -56.74 52.30
CA ALA A 297 26.66 -55.88 51.87
C ALA A 297 26.98 -56.03 50.37
N GLN A 298 26.83 -57.24 49.82
CA GLN A 298 26.94 -57.50 48.38
C GLN A 298 25.74 -56.94 47.60
N SER A 299 24.53 -57.06 48.12
CA SER A 299 23.35 -56.42 47.55
C SER A 299 23.43 -54.88 47.63
N GLY A 300 24.14 -54.34 48.63
CA GLY A 300 24.53 -52.94 48.65
C GLY A 300 25.43 -52.52 47.47
N GLN A 301 26.25 -53.44 46.92
CA GLN A 301 27.03 -53.19 45.70
C GLN A 301 26.18 -53.27 44.44
N SER A 302 25.23 -54.21 44.35
CA SER A 302 24.26 -54.27 43.24
C SER A 302 23.34 -53.04 43.26
N LEU A 303 22.93 -52.56 44.43
CA LEU A 303 22.18 -51.31 44.59
C LEU A 303 22.99 -50.09 44.14
N ARG A 304 24.30 -50.04 44.42
CA ARG A 304 25.18 -48.97 43.91
C ARG A 304 25.32 -49.02 42.39
N ARG A 305 25.46 -50.21 41.80
CA ARG A 305 25.47 -50.37 40.33
C ARG A 305 24.14 -49.93 39.72
N SER A 306 23.03 -50.31 40.37
CA SER A 306 21.69 -49.87 39.97
C SER A 306 21.54 -48.36 40.07
N ALA A 307 21.99 -47.74 41.15
CA ALA A 307 21.97 -46.28 41.31
C ALA A 307 22.76 -45.57 40.20
N VAL A 308 23.97 -46.04 39.86
CA VAL A 308 24.78 -45.49 38.76
C VAL A 308 24.10 -45.68 37.40
N ALA A 309 23.47 -46.83 37.16
CA ALA A 309 22.72 -47.09 35.94
C ALA A 309 21.48 -46.19 35.84
N VAL A 310 20.75 -45.98 36.94
CA VAL A 310 19.58 -45.08 37.00
C VAL A 310 20.00 -43.63 36.79
N THR A 311 21.12 -43.17 37.36
CA THR A 311 21.64 -41.83 37.07
C THR A 311 22.00 -41.67 35.60
N TYR A 312 22.63 -42.68 35.00
CA TYR A 312 22.94 -42.68 33.57
C TYR A 312 21.67 -42.67 32.69
N VAL A 313 20.65 -43.46 33.06
CA VAL A 313 19.35 -43.44 32.38
C VAL A 313 18.74 -42.05 32.47
N ASN A 314 18.76 -41.42 33.66
CA ASN A 314 18.20 -40.09 33.86
C ASN A 314 18.95 -39.03 33.03
N GLU A 315 20.28 -39.04 33.02
CA GLU A 315 21.11 -38.17 32.18
C GLU A 315 20.81 -38.36 30.68
N CYS A 316 20.60 -39.61 30.23
CA CYS A 316 20.22 -39.87 28.85
C CYS A 316 18.82 -39.33 28.55
N LEU A 317 17.85 -39.50 29.45
CA LEU A 317 16.49 -38.97 29.28
C LEU A 317 16.49 -37.43 29.28
N ASP A 318 17.26 -36.79 30.15
CA ASP A 318 17.44 -35.33 30.17
C ASP A 318 18.05 -34.85 28.85
N HIS A 319 19.08 -35.52 28.35
CA HIS A 319 19.66 -35.23 27.02
C HIS A 319 18.64 -35.39 25.88
N LEU A 320 17.76 -36.40 25.93
CA LEU A 320 16.68 -36.57 24.95
C LEU A 320 15.70 -35.40 25.00
N VAL A 321 15.31 -34.96 26.20
CA VAL A 321 14.38 -33.83 26.39
C VAL A 321 15.01 -32.52 25.91
N ASP A 322 16.26 -32.23 26.28
CA ASP A 322 16.99 -31.04 25.83
C ASP A 322 17.14 -31.01 24.30
N ARG A 323 17.43 -32.16 23.70
CA ARG A 323 17.53 -32.26 22.25
C ARG A 323 16.18 -32.10 21.55
N MET A 324 15.11 -32.66 22.11
CA MET A 324 13.75 -32.51 21.60
C MET A 324 13.26 -31.06 21.66
N THR A 325 13.53 -30.36 22.77
CA THR A 325 13.17 -28.94 22.94
C THR A 325 13.92 -28.05 21.95
N LEU A 326 15.23 -28.27 21.77
CA LEU A 326 16.03 -27.56 20.76
C LEU A 326 15.52 -27.80 19.33
N LEU A 327 15.17 -29.04 18.99
CA LEU A 327 14.59 -29.36 17.69
C LEU A 327 13.23 -28.72 17.48
N THR A 328 12.40 -28.68 18.53
CA THR A 328 11.09 -28.05 18.47
C THR A 328 11.22 -26.55 18.20
N ASP A 329 12.09 -25.84 18.91
CA ASP A 329 12.38 -24.42 18.69
C ASP A 329 12.89 -24.16 17.25
N ARG A 330 13.81 -25.02 16.77
CA ARG A 330 14.31 -24.92 15.39
C ARG A 330 13.23 -25.22 14.33
N VAL A 331 12.31 -26.12 14.60
CA VAL A 331 11.18 -26.41 13.70
C VAL A 331 10.17 -25.26 13.73
N GLU A 332 9.94 -24.65 14.89
CA GLU A 332 9.02 -23.51 15.05
C GLU A 332 9.54 -22.26 14.33
N THR A 333 10.82 -21.92 14.49
CA THR A 333 11.49 -20.84 13.74
C THR A 333 11.44 -21.09 12.24
N LEU A 334 11.68 -22.31 11.77
CA LEU A 334 11.57 -22.63 10.35
C LEU A 334 10.12 -22.58 9.84
N LYS A 335 9.14 -22.95 10.68
CA LYS A 335 7.72 -22.82 10.36
C LYS A 335 7.32 -21.36 10.23
N SER A 336 7.77 -20.47 11.12
CA SER A 336 7.49 -19.04 11.04
C SER A 336 8.16 -18.40 9.81
N HIS A 337 9.40 -18.77 9.50
CA HIS A 337 10.07 -18.36 8.26
C HIS A 337 9.33 -18.84 7.01
N ASN A 338 8.87 -20.09 6.99
CA ASN A 338 8.10 -20.62 5.86
C ASN A 338 6.73 -19.94 5.72
N ALA A 339 6.06 -19.61 6.83
CA ALA A 339 4.82 -18.84 6.82
C ALA A 339 5.04 -17.43 6.26
N ALA A 340 6.08 -16.72 6.72
CA ALA A 340 6.46 -15.41 6.19
C ALA A 340 6.82 -15.48 4.70
N ALA A 341 7.63 -16.45 4.28
CA ALA A 341 7.96 -16.67 2.87
C ALA A 341 6.70 -16.93 2.04
N SER A 342 5.77 -17.76 2.53
CA SER A 342 4.51 -18.03 1.83
C SER A 342 3.61 -16.80 1.72
N SER A 343 3.61 -15.92 2.73
CA SER A 343 2.90 -14.65 2.69
C SER A 343 3.51 -13.71 1.66
N ILE A 344 4.85 -13.60 1.62
CA ILE A 344 5.57 -12.78 0.62
C ILE A 344 5.32 -13.30 -0.79
N ILE A 345 5.33 -14.63 -0.98
CA ILE A 345 5.00 -15.26 -2.25
C ILE A 345 3.55 -14.95 -2.65
N ALA A 346 2.60 -15.01 -1.71
CA ALA A 346 1.21 -14.71 -1.97
C ALA A 346 1.00 -13.23 -2.34
N THR A 347 1.63 -12.30 -1.62
CA THR A 347 1.56 -10.86 -1.94
C THR A 347 2.22 -10.56 -3.29
N ALA A 348 3.40 -11.14 -3.57
CA ALA A 348 4.08 -10.98 -4.84
C ALA A 348 3.26 -11.52 -6.02
N LYS A 349 2.59 -12.67 -5.86
CA LYS A 349 1.68 -13.22 -6.88
C LYS A 349 0.42 -12.38 -7.07
N ALA A 350 -0.10 -11.78 -5.99
CA ALA A 350 -1.24 -10.87 -6.07
C ALA A 350 -0.86 -9.58 -6.81
N GLU A 351 0.32 -9.02 -6.54
CA GLU A 351 0.86 -7.83 -7.22
C GLU A 351 1.17 -8.09 -8.70
N SER A 352 1.76 -9.24 -9.03
CA SER A 352 2.01 -9.61 -10.43
C SER A 352 0.72 -9.84 -11.22
N SER A 353 -0.31 -10.42 -10.58
CA SER A 353 -1.62 -10.63 -11.20
C SER A 353 -2.42 -9.32 -11.34
N ALA A 354 -2.28 -8.40 -10.38
CA ALA A 354 -2.93 -7.09 -10.43
C ALA A 354 -2.34 -6.18 -11.51
N SER A 355 -1.03 -6.29 -11.78
CA SER A 355 -0.34 -5.49 -12.79
C SER A 355 -0.71 -5.87 -14.24
N LEU A 356 -1.32 -7.04 -14.47
CA LEU A 356 -1.62 -7.57 -15.81
C LEU A 356 -3.11 -7.53 -16.19
N SER A 357 -4.00 -7.01 -15.33
CA SER A 357 -5.40 -6.82 -15.70
C SER A 357 -5.60 -5.43 -16.31
N PRO A 358 -5.73 -5.30 -17.65
CA PRO A 358 -6.26 -4.08 -18.23
C PRO A 358 -7.72 -3.99 -17.81
N GLU A 359 -8.00 -3.27 -16.73
CA GLU A 359 -9.38 -2.96 -16.36
C GLU A 359 -10.09 -2.37 -17.57
N LYS A 360 -11.18 -3.04 -17.92
CA LYS A 360 -12.09 -2.75 -19.01
C LYS A 360 -12.30 -1.24 -19.13
N LYS A 361 -12.05 -0.72 -20.33
CA LYS A 361 -12.45 0.61 -20.79
C LYS A 361 -13.92 0.87 -20.44
N LYS A 362 -14.20 1.39 -19.25
CA LYS A 362 -15.45 2.09 -18.98
C LYS A 362 -15.28 3.49 -19.54
N SER A 363 -15.99 3.71 -20.63
CA SER A 363 -16.33 5.01 -21.20
C SER A 363 -16.64 6.02 -20.09
N LEU A 364 -15.67 6.89 -19.78
CA LEU A 364 -15.95 8.17 -19.16
C LEU A 364 -16.09 9.16 -20.30
N ARG A 365 -17.33 9.61 -20.47
CA ARG A 365 -17.73 10.74 -21.32
C ARG A 365 -16.74 11.89 -21.16
N ALA A 366 -16.44 12.52 -22.29
CA ALA A 366 -15.75 13.79 -22.38
C ALA A 366 -16.40 14.83 -21.44
N ALA A 367 -15.75 15.09 -20.31
CA ALA A 367 -15.89 16.34 -19.59
C ALA A 367 -14.79 17.27 -20.11
N MET A 368 -15.20 18.44 -20.58
CA MET A 368 -14.32 19.53 -21.05
C MET A 368 -13.21 19.84 -20.04
N PRO A 369 -12.01 20.28 -20.47
CA PRO A 369 -10.96 20.64 -19.55
C PRO A 369 -11.26 22.02 -18.96
N ALA A 370 -11.78 22.05 -17.73
CA ALA A 370 -11.60 23.20 -16.86
C ALA A 370 -10.14 23.20 -16.38
N SER A 371 -9.41 24.24 -16.76
CA SER A 371 -8.02 24.52 -16.39
C SER A 371 -7.79 24.48 -14.87
N PRO A 372 -6.86 23.66 -14.36
CA PRO A 372 -6.39 23.81 -12.99
C PRO A 372 -5.28 24.87 -12.90
N ILE A 373 -5.56 25.84 -12.03
CA ILE A 373 -4.68 26.87 -11.49
C ILE A 373 -3.34 26.24 -11.06
N ARG A 374 -2.24 26.86 -11.51
CA ARG A 374 -0.87 26.62 -11.07
C ARG A 374 -0.80 26.74 -9.54
N ASN A 375 -0.54 25.64 -8.86
CA ASN A 375 0.08 25.69 -7.53
C ASN A 375 1.58 25.38 -7.68
N PRO A 376 2.48 26.24 -7.16
CA PRO A 376 3.92 26.04 -7.24
C PRO A 376 4.35 24.93 -6.28
N SER A 377 5.26 24.08 -6.74
CA SER A 377 5.96 23.10 -5.93
C SER A 377 6.80 23.75 -4.82
N PRO A 378 6.94 23.12 -3.64
CA PRO A 378 7.74 23.66 -2.56
C PRO A 378 9.22 23.52 -2.91
N ILE A 379 9.86 24.67 -3.10
CA ILE A 379 11.31 24.80 -3.14
C ILE A 379 11.86 24.37 -1.78
N ARG A 380 12.52 23.22 -1.78
CA ARG A 380 13.31 22.72 -0.65
C ARG A 380 14.48 23.68 -0.45
N MET A 381 14.34 24.58 0.52
CA MET A 381 15.43 25.41 1.06
C MET A 381 16.55 24.48 1.52
N ARG A 382 17.67 24.44 0.78
CA ARG A 382 18.95 23.96 1.29
C ARG A 382 19.59 25.11 2.06
N ALA A 383 19.53 25.03 3.39
CA ALA A 383 20.45 25.75 4.25
C ALA A 383 21.81 25.03 4.16
N ASN A 384 22.78 25.66 3.50
CA ASN A 384 24.19 25.31 3.66
C ASN A 384 24.87 26.50 4.33
N THR A 385 25.10 26.36 5.63
CA THR A 385 26.08 27.12 6.39
C THR A 385 27.48 26.66 6.02
N ASP A 386 28.38 27.62 5.79
CA ASP A 386 29.83 27.45 5.73
C ASP A 386 30.40 26.75 6.97
N GLY A 387 31.43 25.94 6.78
CA GLY A 387 32.04 25.17 7.88
C GLY A 387 33.28 24.38 7.48
N ASN A 388 34.29 25.10 7.00
CA ASN A 388 35.68 24.71 6.79
C ASN A 388 36.26 23.71 7.83
N ARG A 389 36.61 22.47 7.43
CA ARG A 389 37.75 21.73 8.02
C ARG A 389 38.49 20.91 6.95
N ARG A 390 39.75 21.30 6.77
CA ARG A 390 40.84 20.59 6.07
C ARG A 390 41.24 19.33 6.84
N GLY A 391 41.66 18.31 6.12
CA GLY A 391 42.31 17.09 6.62
C GLY A 391 42.07 15.95 5.64
N ALA A 392 42.77 15.93 4.50
CA ALA A 392 43.99 15.13 4.30
C ALA A 392 43.73 13.61 4.32
N ASN A 393 44.00 12.97 3.17
CA ASN A 393 44.16 11.54 2.93
C ASN A 393 42.93 10.63 3.06
N SER A 394 42.34 10.25 1.93
CA SER A 394 42.52 8.88 1.44
C SER A 394 41.98 8.74 0.01
N LYS A 395 42.90 8.43 -0.92
CA LYS A 395 42.57 7.84 -2.21
C LYS A 395 42.19 6.38 -1.96
N SER A 396 40.94 5.99 -2.15
CA SER A 396 40.61 4.59 -2.46
C SER A 396 39.41 4.56 -3.41
N ARG A 397 39.69 4.60 -4.72
CA ARG A 397 39.58 3.43 -5.59
C ARG A 397 38.28 2.64 -5.37
N ARG A 398 37.29 2.99 -6.21
CA ARG A 398 36.42 2.01 -6.85
C ARG A 398 37.22 0.76 -7.22
N ARG A 399 37.01 -0.33 -6.50
CA ARG A 399 37.28 -1.69 -6.97
C ARG A 399 36.17 -2.59 -6.47
N SER A 400 35.36 -3.02 -7.44
CA SER A 400 34.68 -4.30 -7.41
C SER A 400 35.71 -5.42 -7.17
N SER A 401 35.24 -6.50 -6.54
CA SER A 401 35.94 -7.78 -6.27
C SER A 401 37.02 -7.75 -5.18
N GLY A 402 36.77 -8.51 -4.11
CA GLY A 402 37.72 -8.80 -3.05
C GLY A 402 37.02 -9.27 -1.80
N ILE A 403 36.70 -10.57 -1.75
CA ILE A 403 36.36 -11.29 -0.53
C ILE A 403 37.61 -11.20 0.37
N LEU A 404 37.53 -10.39 1.41
CA LEU A 404 38.46 -10.42 2.54
C LEU A 404 37.56 -10.48 3.76
N ASP A 405 37.84 -11.43 4.64
CA ASP A 405 37.12 -11.69 5.89
C ASP A 405 37.11 -10.42 6.77
N GLU A 406 36.14 -9.54 6.51
CA GLU A 406 35.75 -8.49 7.45
C GLU A 406 34.88 -9.19 8.50
N PRO A 407 35.20 -9.09 9.80
CA PRO A 407 34.47 -9.80 10.83
C PRO A 407 32.98 -9.45 10.72
N ALA A 408 32.12 -10.46 10.71
CA ALA A 408 30.69 -10.32 10.39
C ALA A 408 29.98 -9.22 11.21
N ILE A 409 30.49 -8.91 12.39
CA ILE A 409 30.02 -7.85 13.27
C ILE A 409 30.25 -6.45 12.67
N GLU A 410 31.40 -6.17 12.07
CA GLU A 410 31.71 -4.87 11.46
C GLU A 410 30.89 -4.64 10.19
N ALA A 411 30.68 -5.69 9.38
CA ALA A 411 29.78 -5.65 8.23
C ALA A 411 28.33 -5.35 8.65
N LEU A 412 27.84 -6.01 9.72
CA LEU A 412 26.51 -5.75 10.27
C LEU A 412 26.38 -4.33 10.85
N LEU A 413 27.40 -3.83 11.54
CA LEU A 413 27.41 -2.47 12.07
C LEU A 413 27.39 -1.43 10.95
N ARG A 414 28.09 -1.70 9.84
CA ARG A 414 28.08 -0.85 8.65
C ARG A 414 26.74 -0.86 7.93
N ASP A 415 26.15 -2.04 7.73
CA ASP A 415 24.81 -2.19 7.14
C ASP A 415 23.74 -1.51 8.00
N LEU A 416 23.92 -1.57 9.32
CA LEU A 416 23.08 -0.88 10.28
C LEU A 416 23.42 0.60 10.42
N ASN A 417 24.45 1.17 9.76
CA ASN A 417 24.95 2.55 9.95
C ASN A 417 25.20 2.91 11.43
N LEU A 418 25.87 2.03 12.17
CA LEU A 418 26.28 2.22 13.56
C LEU A 418 27.80 2.35 13.61
N SER A 419 28.31 3.50 14.04
CA SER A 419 29.72 3.70 14.30
C SER A 419 30.02 3.42 15.77
N LEU A 420 30.65 2.28 16.06
CA LEU A 420 31.17 1.97 17.39
C LEU A 420 32.55 2.60 17.58
N PRO A 421 32.93 2.99 18.81
CA PRO A 421 34.30 3.36 19.15
C PRO A 421 35.26 2.19 18.91
N ASP A 422 36.48 2.49 18.45
CA ASP A 422 37.47 1.50 18.02
C ASP A 422 37.77 0.48 19.14
N ALA A 423 37.82 -0.80 18.76
CA ALA A 423 37.90 -1.91 19.73
C ALA A 423 39.23 -1.98 20.49
N GLU A 424 40.26 -1.28 19.99
CA GLU A 424 41.58 -1.21 20.63
C GLU A 424 41.68 -0.11 21.70
N GLU A 425 40.79 0.90 21.70
CA GLU A 425 40.83 2.04 22.63
C GLU A 425 39.66 2.11 23.62
N ALA A 426 38.51 1.49 23.31
CA ALA A 426 37.30 1.61 24.11
C ALA A 426 36.98 0.34 24.92
N SER A 427 36.52 0.53 26.17
CA SER A 427 36.04 -0.57 26.99
C SER A 427 34.77 -1.18 26.39
N ILE A 428 34.56 -2.49 26.57
CA ILE A 428 33.33 -3.21 26.16
C ILE A 428 32.08 -2.49 26.71
N GLN A 429 32.19 -1.90 27.92
CA GLN A 429 31.11 -1.13 28.53
C GLN A 429 30.75 0.14 27.74
N ASP A 430 31.73 0.80 27.14
CA ASP A 430 31.52 2.01 26.34
C ASP A 430 30.86 1.66 25.00
N GLN A 431 31.25 0.54 24.39
CA GLN A 431 30.63 0.01 23.18
C GLN A 431 29.17 -0.40 23.42
N VAL A 432 28.88 -1.09 24.53
CA VAL A 432 27.51 -1.44 24.94
C VAL A 432 26.68 -0.20 25.22
N SER A 433 27.26 0.84 25.84
CA SER A 433 26.57 2.10 26.09
C SER A 433 26.23 2.85 24.79
N ALA A 434 27.13 2.84 23.81
CA ALA A 434 26.92 3.46 22.50
C ALA A 434 25.83 2.73 21.69
N LEU A 435 25.80 1.39 21.74
CA LEU A 435 24.73 0.59 21.12
C LEU A 435 23.38 0.82 21.80
N ASN A 436 23.34 0.84 23.13
CA ASN A 436 22.12 1.13 23.87
C ASN A 436 21.58 2.54 23.57
N LYS A 437 22.47 3.53 23.43
CA LYS A 437 22.09 4.88 23.03
C LYS A 437 21.54 4.89 21.60
N ALA A 438 22.22 4.26 20.65
CA ALA A 438 21.74 4.20 19.27
C ALA A 438 20.43 3.42 19.11
N PHE A 439 20.22 2.39 19.93
CA PHE A 439 18.96 1.65 19.99
C PHE A 439 17.82 2.55 20.51
N LYS A 440 18.04 3.27 21.62
CA LYS A 440 17.06 4.23 22.16
C LYS A 440 16.75 5.33 21.15
N ASP A 441 17.77 5.97 20.57
CA ASP A 441 17.58 7.03 19.57
C ASP A 441 16.78 6.54 18.35
N ARG A 442 16.98 5.28 17.92
CA ARG A 442 16.20 4.67 16.84
C ARG A 442 14.77 4.34 17.27
N SER A 443 14.60 3.77 18.46
CA SER A 443 13.28 3.47 19.01
C SER A 443 12.46 4.76 19.14
N ASP A 444 13.02 5.81 19.71
CA ASP A 444 12.38 7.12 19.85
C ASP A 444 12.02 7.68 18.47
N LYS A 445 12.96 7.65 17.50
CA LYS A 445 12.69 8.07 16.13
C LYS A 445 11.59 7.27 15.45
N THR A 446 11.49 5.96 15.69
CA THR A 446 10.39 5.15 15.14
C THR A 446 9.06 5.53 15.75
N THR A 447 9.01 5.79 17.07
CA THR A 447 7.79 6.29 17.72
C THR A 447 7.39 7.68 17.22
N ASP A 448 8.35 8.56 16.96
CA ASP A 448 8.12 9.89 16.38
C ASP A 448 7.59 9.81 14.95
N VAL A 449 8.17 8.94 14.12
CA VAL A 449 7.70 8.73 12.74
C VAL A 449 6.30 8.11 12.75
N MET A 450 6.02 7.16 13.63
CA MET A 450 4.68 6.59 13.78
C MET A 450 3.66 7.64 14.20
N ARG A 451 3.98 8.44 15.22
CA ARG A 451 3.13 9.54 15.67
C ARG A 451 2.91 10.57 14.56
N GLY A 452 3.96 11.00 13.86
CA GLY A 452 3.84 11.94 12.75
C GLY A 452 3.04 11.37 11.57
N ALA A 453 3.13 10.07 11.30
CA ALA A 453 2.31 9.41 10.29
C ALA A 453 0.83 9.34 10.72
N GLN A 454 0.57 9.06 11.99
CA GLN A 454 -0.78 9.06 12.55
C GLN A 454 -1.39 10.46 12.53
N GLU A 455 -0.69 11.48 13.02
CA GLU A 455 -1.14 12.88 12.99
C GLU A 455 -1.38 13.36 11.55
N GLY A 456 -0.50 12.99 10.62
CA GLY A 456 -0.66 13.30 9.20
C GLY A 456 -1.89 12.62 8.58
N PHE A 457 -2.15 11.36 8.95
CA PHE A 457 -3.34 10.65 8.52
C PHE A 457 -4.60 11.28 9.11
N GLU A 458 -4.64 11.51 10.43
CA GLU A 458 -5.77 12.15 11.12
C GLU A 458 -6.09 13.51 10.50
N MET A 459 -5.10 14.37 10.32
CA MET A 459 -5.29 15.69 9.70
C MET A 459 -5.79 15.61 8.25
N SER A 460 -5.32 14.63 7.48
CA SER A 460 -5.82 14.41 6.12
C SER A 460 -7.27 13.93 6.12
N VAL A 461 -7.63 13.05 7.05
CA VAL A 461 -9.00 12.52 7.18
C VAL A 461 -9.95 13.61 7.63
N THR A 462 -9.59 14.40 8.65
CA THR A 462 -10.43 15.51 9.10
C THR A 462 -10.65 16.53 8.01
N SER A 463 -9.61 16.91 7.26
CA SER A 463 -9.75 17.80 6.11
C SER A 463 -10.69 17.24 5.04
N ARG A 464 -10.60 15.93 4.73
CA ARG A 464 -11.53 15.30 3.77
C ARG A 464 -12.95 15.19 4.29
N LEU A 465 -13.13 14.96 5.59
CA LEU A 465 -14.45 14.94 6.23
C LEU A 465 -15.07 16.34 6.26
N ASP A 466 -14.28 17.39 6.51
CA ASP A 466 -14.73 18.78 6.46
C ASP A 466 -15.12 19.19 5.04
N ASP A 467 -14.30 18.84 4.04
CA ASP A 467 -14.63 19.04 2.62
C ASP A 467 -15.93 18.31 2.23
N ALA A 468 -16.08 17.05 2.68
CA ALA A 468 -17.28 16.27 2.42
C ALA A 468 -18.50 16.86 3.13
N ARG A 469 -18.35 17.34 4.36
CA ARG A 469 -19.41 18.03 5.11
C ARG A 469 -19.83 19.32 4.40
N LEU A 470 -18.88 20.11 3.91
CA LEU A 470 -19.15 21.31 3.14
C LEU A 470 -19.83 20.98 1.81
N ALA A 471 -19.40 19.94 1.11
CA ALA A 471 -20.06 19.48 -0.12
C ALA A 471 -21.51 19.01 0.15
N ILE A 472 -21.74 18.29 1.24
CA ILE A 472 -23.09 17.88 1.67
C ILE A 472 -23.93 19.10 2.03
N GLN A 473 -23.36 20.10 2.72
CA GLN A 473 -24.05 21.37 3.00
C GLN A 473 -24.42 22.10 1.71
N LEU A 474 -23.49 22.25 0.76
CA LEU A 474 -23.79 22.87 -0.52
C LEU A 474 -24.85 22.12 -1.33
N LEU A 475 -24.82 20.78 -1.32
CA LEU A 475 -25.86 19.97 -1.96
C LEU A 475 -27.21 20.15 -1.26
N ARG A 476 -27.22 20.16 0.07
CA ARG A 476 -28.42 20.43 0.86
C ARG A 476 -28.96 21.83 0.57
N ASP A 477 -28.11 22.84 0.55
CA ASP A 477 -28.49 24.23 0.30
C ASP A 477 -28.97 24.41 -1.15
N SER A 478 -28.38 23.71 -2.12
CA SER A 478 -28.86 23.67 -3.50
C SER A 478 -30.23 22.99 -3.63
N LEU A 479 -30.42 21.85 -2.95
CA LEU A 479 -31.71 21.14 -2.93
C LEU A 479 -32.80 21.93 -2.21
N LEU A 480 -32.43 22.62 -1.13
CA LEU A 480 -33.32 23.52 -0.41
C LEU A 480 -33.63 24.76 -1.22
N ALA A 481 -32.66 25.37 -1.93
CA ALA A 481 -32.89 26.52 -2.81
C ALA A 481 -33.88 26.22 -3.96
N GLU A 482 -33.90 24.99 -4.47
CA GLU A 482 -34.89 24.55 -5.47
C GLU A 482 -36.24 24.16 -4.86
N SER A 483 -36.34 24.04 -3.53
CA SER A 483 -37.55 23.69 -2.80
C SER A 483 -38.29 24.94 -2.32
N PRO A 484 -39.63 24.97 -2.35
CA PRO A 484 -40.42 26.06 -1.74
C PRO A 484 -40.26 26.15 -0.21
N PHE A 485 -39.54 25.21 0.41
CA PHE A 485 -39.14 25.20 1.82
C PHE A 485 -37.66 25.60 2.04
N GLY A 486 -37.03 26.22 1.05
CA GLY A 486 -35.60 26.55 1.06
C GLY A 486 -35.19 27.61 2.06
N GLU A 487 -36.08 28.56 2.30
CA GLU A 487 -35.98 29.47 3.42
C GLU A 487 -36.62 28.77 4.62
N VAL A 488 -35.83 28.46 5.66
CA VAL A 488 -36.35 27.93 6.93
C VAL A 488 -37.20 29.03 7.55
N LYS A 489 -38.47 29.10 7.17
CA LYS A 489 -39.44 29.95 7.82
C LYS A 489 -39.82 29.30 9.14
N MET A 490 -39.48 29.96 10.23
CA MET A 490 -39.92 29.55 11.55
C MET A 490 -41.45 29.67 11.57
N LEU A 491 -42.13 28.67 12.13
CA LEU A 491 -43.60 28.57 12.08
C LEU A 491 -44.32 29.77 12.70
N ASP A 492 -43.63 30.59 13.49
CA ASP A 492 -44.13 31.80 14.11
C ASP A 492 -43.37 33.06 13.63
N PRO A 493 -44.04 34.02 12.97
CA PRO A 493 -43.42 35.25 12.47
C PRO A 493 -42.92 36.18 13.58
N GLU A 494 -43.51 36.11 14.78
CA GLU A 494 -43.06 36.90 15.94
C GLU A 494 -41.64 36.50 16.41
N PHE A 495 -41.29 35.22 16.28
CA PHE A 495 -39.95 34.75 16.61
C PHE A 495 -38.93 35.13 15.53
N GLU A 496 -39.29 35.18 14.24
CA GLU A 496 -38.41 35.70 13.20
C GLU A 496 -38.07 37.16 13.40
N GLU A 497 -39.07 37.99 13.74
CA GLU A 497 -38.84 39.39 14.10
C GLU A 497 -37.92 39.51 15.32
N SER A 498 -38.08 38.64 16.33
CA SER A 498 -37.21 38.62 17.50
C SER A 498 -35.77 38.19 17.18
N VAL A 499 -35.57 37.27 16.23
CA VAL A 499 -34.24 36.82 15.79
C VAL A 499 -33.55 37.89 14.94
N VAL A 500 -34.30 38.59 14.09
CA VAL A 500 -33.78 39.73 13.32
C VAL A 500 -33.44 40.90 14.25
N ALA A 501 -34.25 41.14 15.29
CA ALA A 501 -33.93 42.11 16.34
C ALA A 501 -32.66 41.72 17.10
N LEU A 502 -32.54 40.45 17.51
CA LEU A 502 -31.36 39.93 18.21
C LEU A 502 -30.10 39.98 17.34
N ALA A 503 -30.20 39.68 16.04
CA ALA A 503 -29.08 39.79 15.10
C ALA A 503 -28.59 41.24 14.99
N ARG A 504 -29.52 42.21 14.94
CA ARG A 504 -29.22 43.64 14.93
C ARG A 504 -28.58 44.10 16.25
N ASP A 505 -29.04 43.56 17.38
CA ASP A 505 -28.45 43.83 18.69
C ASP A 505 -27.05 43.22 18.84
N VAL A 506 -26.82 42.01 18.32
CA VAL A 506 -25.51 41.35 18.29
C VAL A 506 -24.53 42.11 17.40
N GLU A 507 -24.98 42.60 16.24
CA GLU A 507 -24.16 43.43 15.36
C GLU A 507 -23.80 44.76 16.05
N GLY A 508 -24.75 45.40 16.74
CA GLY A 508 -24.48 46.57 17.56
C GLY A 508 -23.54 46.31 18.74
N VAL A 509 -23.59 45.12 19.35
CA VAL A 509 -22.65 44.71 20.40
C VAL A 509 -21.27 44.43 19.82
N LYS A 510 -21.19 43.83 18.62
CA LYS A 510 -19.93 43.57 17.92
C LYS A 510 -19.25 44.86 17.51
N GLU A 511 -19.99 45.82 16.98
CA GLU A 511 -19.48 47.14 16.62
C GLU A 511 -19.00 47.92 17.86
N LYS A 512 -19.72 47.80 18.98
CA LYS A 512 -19.26 48.33 20.28
C LYS A 512 -18.01 47.61 20.79
N LEU A 513 -17.90 46.29 20.59
CA LEU A 513 -16.74 45.50 21.01
C LEU A 513 -15.51 45.84 20.17
N ASP A 514 -15.66 45.93 18.85
CA ASP A 514 -14.60 46.35 17.92
C ASP A 514 -14.17 47.78 18.25
N GLY A 515 -15.11 48.69 18.53
CA GLY A 515 -14.81 50.04 19.01
C GLY A 515 -14.10 50.08 20.38
N VAL A 516 -14.30 49.09 21.26
CA VAL A 516 -13.58 48.96 22.54
C VAL A 516 -12.20 48.32 22.34
N VAL A 517 -12.07 47.36 21.43
CA VAL A 517 -10.80 46.73 21.05
C VAL A 517 -9.89 47.76 20.37
N ASP A 518 -10.43 48.58 19.48
CA ASP A 518 -9.70 49.69 18.84
C ASP A 518 -9.29 50.76 19.86
N LYS A 519 -10.16 51.09 20.82
CA LYS A 519 -9.79 51.98 21.94
C LYS A 519 -8.73 51.37 22.86
N LYS A 520 -8.72 50.05 23.06
CA LYS A 520 -7.66 49.32 23.80
C LYS A 520 -6.35 49.20 23.00
N ALA A 521 -6.42 49.12 21.68
CA ALA A 521 -5.27 49.06 20.78
C ALA A 521 -4.62 50.45 20.60
N LEU A 522 -5.41 51.53 20.58
CA LEU A 522 -4.92 52.91 20.60
C LEU A 522 -4.42 53.35 21.98
N ALA A 523 -4.94 52.78 23.06
CA ALA A 523 -4.33 52.89 24.37
C ALA A 523 -3.08 52.00 24.46
N LYS A 524 -2.03 52.34 23.69
CA LYS A 524 -0.67 51.88 23.95
C LYS A 524 -0.38 52.16 25.42
N SER A 525 -0.37 51.09 26.20
CA SER A 525 -0.13 51.13 27.64
C SER A 525 1.23 51.75 27.87
N VAL A 526 1.25 53.03 28.28
CA VAL A 526 2.45 53.78 28.71
C VAL A 526 3.27 52.97 29.73
N LYS A 527 2.61 52.13 30.53
CA LYS A 527 3.25 51.22 31.49
C LYS A 527 4.04 50.08 30.84
N LYS A 528 3.67 49.64 29.64
CA LYS A 528 4.38 48.58 28.90
C LYS A 528 5.68 49.13 28.30
N ASP A 529 5.68 50.37 27.84
CA ASP A 529 6.88 51.05 27.33
C ASP A 529 7.85 51.42 28.47
N GLU A 530 7.35 51.84 29.64
CA GLU A 530 8.18 52.02 30.84
C GLU A 530 8.82 50.71 31.34
N PHE A 531 8.13 49.57 31.17
CA PHE A 531 8.67 48.27 31.59
C PHE A 531 9.77 47.79 30.63
N VAL A 532 9.61 48.02 29.32
CA VAL A 532 10.62 47.68 28.30
C VAL A 532 11.84 48.59 28.42
N GLN A 533 11.68 49.88 28.75
CA GLN A 533 12.82 50.77 29.00
C GLN A 533 13.59 50.48 30.29
N ARG A 534 12.97 49.81 31.27
CA ARG A 534 13.67 49.38 32.50
C ARG A 534 14.48 48.09 32.32
N TRP A 535 14.30 47.38 31.21
CA TRP A 535 14.90 46.06 30.95
C TRP A 535 15.73 45.99 29.65
N ALA A 536 15.90 47.12 28.96
CA ALA A 536 16.92 47.34 27.94
C ALA A 536 18.06 48.16 28.56
#